data_AF-A0A7Y3TCM9-F1
#
_entry.id   AF-A0A7Y3TCM9-F1
#
_cell.length_a   1.000
_cell.length_b   1.000
_cell.length_c   1.000
_cell.angle_alpha   90.00
_cell.angle_beta   90.00
_cell.angle_gamma   90.00
#
_symmetry.space_group_name_H-M   'P 1'
#
loop_
_entity.id
_entity.type
_entity.pdbx_description
1 polymer ?
#
loop_
_entity_poly.entity_id
_entity_poly.type
_entity_poly.pdbx_seq_one_letter_code
_entity_poly.pdbx_strand_id
1 'polypeptide(L)'
;MRKIILSLTILLILLGGSYLFYDFKINKPQMENLKPLKPKDLDPKSFIALFTERYKENSKLNAVTMTGEFPDNWVKAKDVEYLISIMYSKQKCCGYMNIFSSSMLTDNAEVGGYAIIFLNSYISKTQINLGLNSNPKTDIESIKKIEKWHQQI
;
A
#
# COMPACT_ATOMS: atom_id res chain seq x y z
N MET A 1 14.50 17.36 56.23
CA MET A 1 14.85 16.39 55.16
C MET A 1 13.75 16.17 54.13
N ARG A 2 12.49 15.87 54.50
CA ARG A 2 11.37 15.68 53.52
C ARG A 2 11.17 16.81 52.51
N LYS A 3 11.25 18.08 52.92
CA LYS A 3 11.08 19.25 52.03
C LYS A 3 12.19 19.39 50.97
N ILE A 4 13.42 18.98 51.31
CA ILE A 4 14.58 19.04 50.41
C ILE A 4 14.46 17.96 49.32
N ILE A 5 14.06 16.75 49.72
CA ILE A 5 13.83 15.63 48.79
C ILE A 5 12.71 15.99 47.79
N LEU A 6 11.60 16.58 48.27
CA LEU A 6 10.50 16.98 47.40
C LEU A 6 10.92 18.03 46.36
N SER A 7 11.72 19.02 46.77
CA SER A 7 12.25 20.07 45.89
C SER A 7 13.18 19.51 44.80
N LEU A 8 14.07 18.57 45.18
CA LEU A 8 14.96 17.88 44.24
C LEU A 8 14.19 17.04 43.22
N THR A 9 13.13 16.35 43.64
CA THR A 9 12.29 15.55 42.74
C THR A 9 11.58 16.44 41.72
N ILE A 10 11.05 17.60 42.12
CA ILE A 10 10.39 18.54 41.21
C ILE A 10 11.39 19.10 40.19
N LEU A 11 12.61 19.44 40.62
CA LEU A 11 13.65 19.95 39.74
C LEU A 11 14.06 18.90 38.68
N LEU A 12 14.18 17.62 39.08
CA LEU A 12 14.49 16.52 38.16
C LEU A 12 13.38 16.30 37.12
N ILE A 13 12.11 16.41 37.51
CA ILE A 13 10.99 16.29 36.57
C ILE A 13 10.98 17.46 35.57
N LEU A 14 11.27 18.68 36.01
CA LEU A 14 11.35 19.85 35.13
C LEU A 14 12.52 19.74 34.15
N LEU A 15 13.70 19.34 34.62
CA LEU A 15 14.87 19.16 33.78
C LEU A 15 14.71 18.00 32.80
N GLY A 16 14.25 16.83 33.28
CA GLY A 16 14.02 15.66 32.44
C GLY A 16 12.89 15.87 31.42
N GLY A 17 11.79 16.49 31.84
CA GLY A 17 10.67 16.82 30.96
C GLY A 17 11.06 17.81 29.87
N SER A 18 11.82 18.86 30.22
CA SER A 18 12.30 19.85 29.23
C SER A 18 13.28 19.24 28.23
N TYR A 19 14.18 18.35 28.67
CA TYR A 19 15.13 17.66 27.79
C TYR A 19 14.40 16.74 26.78
N LEU A 20 13.44 15.94 27.25
CA LEU A 20 12.63 15.08 26.37
C LEU A 20 11.80 15.89 25.37
N PHE A 21 11.24 17.02 25.79
CA PHE A 21 10.49 17.92 24.89
C PHE A 21 11.41 18.58 23.86
N TYR A 22 12.65 18.91 24.24
CA TYR A 22 13.64 19.51 23.36
C TYR A 22 14.14 18.52 22.31
N ASP A 23 14.43 17.28 22.71
CA ASP A 23 14.85 16.21 21.81
C ASP A 23 13.75 15.84 20.80
N PHE A 24 12.48 15.78 21.24
CA PHE A 24 11.33 15.59 20.34
C PHE A 24 11.14 16.73 19.33
N LYS A 25 11.48 17.97 19.71
CA LYS A 25 11.33 19.14 18.82
C LYS A 25 12.46 19.23 17.79
N ILE A 26 13.68 18.84 18.15
CA ILE A 26 14.86 18.89 17.27
C ILE A 26 14.92 17.68 16.35
N ASN A 27 14.58 16.48 16.85
CA ASN A 27 14.44 15.26 16.06
C ASN A 27 13.06 15.15 15.41
N LYS A 28 12.51 16.24 14.88
CA LYS A 28 11.43 16.11 13.90
C LYS A 28 12.07 15.45 12.67
N PRO A 29 11.75 14.19 12.33
CA PRO A 29 12.12 13.68 11.02
C PRO A 29 11.58 14.69 10.01
N GLN A 30 12.41 15.11 9.07
CA GLN A 30 12.00 16.00 7.99
C GLN A 30 10.77 15.36 7.34
N MET A 31 9.58 15.83 7.70
CA MET A 31 8.37 15.61 6.90
C MET A 31 8.56 16.50 5.67
N GLU A 32 9.48 16.11 4.79
CA GLU A 32 9.33 16.44 3.38
C GLU A 32 7.88 16.13 3.04
N ASN A 33 7.24 17.04 2.31
CA ASN A 33 5.82 16.97 1.94
C ASN A 33 5.50 15.64 1.25
N LEU A 34 5.31 14.57 2.02
CA LEU A 34 4.95 13.25 1.56
C LEU A 34 3.47 13.35 1.22
N LYS A 35 3.20 13.88 0.02
CA LYS A 35 1.88 13.84 -0.58
C LYS A 35 1.43 12.37 -0.49
N PRO A 36 0.31 12.08 0.19
CA PRO A 36 -0.17 10.71 0.30
C PRO A 36 -0.34 10.12 -1.10
N LEU A 37 0.16 8.90 -1.30
CA LEU A 37 0.00 8.19 -2.57
C LEU A 37 -1.49 8.00 -2.86
N LYS A 38 -1.90 8.27 -4.10
CA LYS A 38 -3.28 8.09 -4.56
C LYS A 38 -3.29 7.21 -5.79
N PRO A 39 -4.22 6.25 -5.92
CA PRO A 39 -4.32 5.42 -7.13
C PRO A 39 -4.45 6.24 -8.42
N LYS A 40 -5.16 7.38 -8.37
CA LYS A 40 -5.33 8.27 -9.52
C LYS A 40 -4.03 8.89 -10.08
N ASP A 41 -2.96 8.90 -9.28
CA ASP A 41 -1.66 9.45 -9.68
C ASP A 41 -0.79 8.39 -10.37
N LEU A 42 -1.31 7.16 -10.54
CA LEU A 42 -0.64 6.02 -11.16
C LEU A 42 -1.50 5.47 -12.31
N ASP A 43 -0.85 4.78 -13.23
CA ASP A 43 -1.48 3.85 -14.17
C ASP A 43 -1.25 2.39 -13.69
N PRO A 44 -1.90 1.38 -14.30
CA PRO A 44 -1.76 -0.01 -13.85
C PRO A 44 -0.31 -0.51 -13.79
N LYS A 45 0.52 -0.11 -14.77
CA LYS A 45 1.93 -0.53 -14.85
C LYS A 45 2.78 0.10 -13.75
N SER A 46 2.66 1.41 -13.55
CA SER A 46 3.38 2.13 -12.48
C SER A 46 2.88 1.72 -11.08
N PHE A 47 1.60 1.37 -10.92
CA PHE A 47 1.09 0.78 -9.69
C PHE A 47 1.79 -0.54 -9.36
N ILE A 48 1.82 -1.48 -10.31
CA ILE A 48 2.44 -2.80 -10.10
C ILE A 48 3.95 -2.66 -9.88
N ALA A 49 4.62 -1.77 -10.62
CA ALA A 49 6.04 -1.47 -10.44
C ALA A 49 6.32 -0.97 -9.01
N LEU A 50 5.57 0.03 -8.54
CA LEU A 50 5.70 0.57 -7.19
C LEU A 50 5.55 -0.50 -6.11
N PHE A 51 4.57 -1.39 -6.26
CA PHE A 51 4.28 -2.46 -5.30
C PHE A 51 5.35 -3.55 -5.31
N THR A 52 5.97 -3.77 -6.47
CA THR A 52 7.06 -4.74 -6.64
C THR A 52 8.38 -4.17 -6.12
N GLU A 53 8.70 -2.91 -6.41
CA GLU A 53 9.94 -2.25 -5.98
C GLU A 53 10.00 -2.04 -4.47
N ARG A 54 8.85 -1.78 -3.82
CA ARG A 54 8.78 -1.59 -2.36
C ARG A 54 8.78 -2.90 -1.58
N TYR A 55 8.60 -4.04 -2.25
CA TYR A 55 8.57 -5.34 -1.62
C TYR A 55 9.95 -5.69 -1.04
N LYS A 56 9.94 -6.20 0.20
CA LYS A 56 11.13 -6.69 0.90
C LYS A 56 10.87 -8.10 1.40
N GLU A 57 11.63 -9.06 0.89
CA GLU A 57 11.41 -10.50 1.18
C GLU A 57 11.44 -10.83 2.68
N ASN A 58 12.32 -10.18 3.44
CA ASN A 58 12.48 -10.41 4.87
C ASN A 58 11.63 -9.46 5.74
N SER A 59 10.75 -8.65 5.15
CA SER A 59 9.85 -7.80 5.91
C SER A 59 8.66 -8.60 6.43
N LYS A 60 8.32 -8.39 7.71
CA LYS A 60 7.09 -8.93 8.31
C LYS A 60 5.82 -8.25 7.78
N LEU A 61 5.97 -7.07 7.18
CA LEU A 61 4.88 -6.27 6.63
C LEU A 61 5.31 -5.71 5.27
N ASN A 62 4.71 -6.22 4.20
CA ASN A 62 4.88 -5.69 2.85
C ASN A 62 3.55 -5.08 2.42
N ALA A 63 3.40 -3.78 2.63
CA ALA A 63 2.20 -3.04 2.24
C ALA A 63 2.57 -1.65 1.72
N VAL A 64 1.81 -1.19 0.73
CA VAL A 64 1.85 0.20 0.27
C VAL A 64 0.57 0.88 0.72
N THR A 65 0.72 1.89 1.56
CA THR A 65 -0.40 2.70 2.05
C THR A 65 -0.78 3.76 1.03
N MET A 66 -2.06 3.81 0.67
CA MET A 66 -2.61 4.80 -0.25
C MET A 66 -3.89 5.43 0.31
N THR A 67 -4.27 6.59 -0.22
CA THR A 67 -5.52 7.28 0.12
C THR A 67 -6.37 7.53 -1.13
N GLY A 68 -7.67 7.70 -0.92
CA GLY A 68 -8.65 7.89 -1.98
C GLY A 68 -9.00 6.60 -2.70
N GLU A 69 -9.78 6.74 -3.77
CA GLU A 69 -10.32 5.65 -4.56
C GLU A 69 -9.64 5.57 -5.93
N PHE A 70 -9.79 4.42 -6.59
CA PHE A 70 -9.42 4.27 -7.99
C PHE A 70 -10.41 5.09 -8.85
N PRO A 71 -9.95 5.84 -9.85
CA PRO A 71 -10.83 6.51 -10.81
C PRO A 71 -11.75 5.52 -11.55
N ASP A 72 -12.88 6.02 -12.03
CA ASP A 72 -13.70 5.26 -12.98
C ASP A 72 -12.94 5.00 -14.28
N ASN A 73 -13.13 3.79 -14.84
CA ASN A 73 -12.43 3.34 -16.05
C ASN A 73 -10.91 3.54 -15.94
N TRP A 74 -10.31 3.29 -14.77
CA TRP A 74 -8.90 3.56 -14.53
C TRP A 74 -7.98 2.79 -15.49
N VAL A 75 -8.30 1.51 -15.76
CA VAL A 75 -7.60 0.68 -16.76
C VAL A 75 -8.05 1.09 -18.16
N LYS A 76 -7.08 1.34 -19.06
CA LYS A 76 -7.33 1.73 -20.46
C LYS A 76 -6.98 0.58 -21.39
N ALA A 77 -7.48 0.63 -22.63
CA ALA A 77 -7.19 -0.38 -23.65
C ALA A 77 -5.68 -0.61 -23.87
N LYS A 78 -4.87 0.47 -23.81
CA LYS A 78 -3.40 0.40 -23.92
C LYS A 78 -2.72 -0.41 -22.81
N ASP A 79 -3.39 -0.62 -21.67
CA ASP A 79 -2.83 -1.33 -20.52
C ASP A 79 -3.12 -2.84 -20.59
N VAL A 80 -4.09 -3.27 -21.42
CA VAL A 80 -4.59 -4.65 -21.46
C VAL A 80 -3.48 -5.64 -21.80
N GLU A 81 -2.72 -5.41 -22.88
CA GLU A 81 -1.65 -6.33 -23.31
C GLU A 81 -0.56 -6.51 -22.24
N TYR A 82 -0.21 -5.42 -21.54
CA TYR A 82 0.72 -5.50 -20.42
C TYR A 82 0.14 -6.37 -19.30
N LEU A 83 -1.11 -6.15 -18.91
CA LEU A 83 -1.75 -6.90 -17.83
C LEU A 83 -1.91 -8.39 -18.17
N ILE A 84 -2.27 -8.71 -19.42
CA ILE A 84 -2.34 -10.09 -19.93
C ILE A 84 -0.97 -10.76 -19.81
N SER A 85 0.12 -10.06 -20.17
CA SER A 85 1.47 -10.62 -20.12
C SER A 85 1.95 -11.01 -18.71
N ILE A 86 1.33 -10.46 -17.65
CA ILE A 86 1.75 -10.68 -16.26
C ILE A 86 0.71 -11.37 -15.39
N MET A 87 -0.49 -11.70 -15.90
CA MET A 87 -1.57 -12.26 -15.09
C MET A 87 -1.25 -13.63 -14.48
N TYR A 88 -0.31 -14.38 -15.09
CA TYR A 88 0.22 -15.64 -14.56
C TYR A 88 1.32 -15.47 -13.51
N SER A 89 1.80 -14.25 -13.26
CA SER A 89 2.97 -14.02 -12.42
C SER A 89 2.69 -14.27 -10.95
N LYS A 90 3.36 -15.29 -10.40
CA LYS A 90 3.40 -15.56 -8.95
C LYS A 90 4.48 -14.75 -8.21
N GLN A 91 5.07 -13.74 -8.87
CA GLN A 91 6.04 -12.86 -8.22
C GLN A 91 5.39 -12.15 -7.04
N LYS A 92 6.02 -12.28 -5.86
CA LYS A 92 5.54 -11.62 -4.65
C LYS A 92 5.74 -10.11 -4.76
N CYS A 93 4.75 -9.35 -4.28
CA CYS A 93 4.80 -7.90 -4.17
C CYS A 93 4.10 -7.43 -2.89
N CYS A 94 4.16 -6.13 -2.60
CA CYS A 94 3.43 -5.55 -1.48
C CYS A 94 1.91 -5.71 -1.62
N GLY A 95 1.23 -5.76 -0.48
CA GLY A 95 -0.21 -5.58 -0.36
C GLY A 95 -0.66 -4.14 -0.53
N TYR A 96 -1.95 -3.96 -0.80
CA TYR A 96 -2.61 -2.65 -0.81
C TYR A 96 -3.20 -2.40 0.58
N MET A 97 -2.95 -1.23 1.13
CA MET A 97 -3.56 -0.80 2.39
C MET A 97 -4.11 0.62 2.24
N ASN A 98 -5.40 0.79 2.48
CA ASN A 98 -5.98 2.11 2.61
C ASN A 98 -5.54 2.75 3.93
N ILE A 99 -5.35 4.07 3.95
CA ILE A 99 -5.00 4.82 5.17
C ILE A 99 -6.00 4.64 6.32
N PHE A 100 -7.26 4.31 6.01
CA PHE A 100 -8.31 4.04 6.99
C PHE A 100 -8.36 2.57 7.44
N SER A 101 -7.44 1.71 6.99
CA SER A 101 -7.38 0.32 7.44
C SER A 101 -6.94 0.23 8.90
N SER A 102 -7.71 -0.49 9.71
CA SER A 102 -7.33 -0.87 11.09
C SER A 102 -6.65 -2.24 11.17
N SER A 103 -6.66 -3.01 10.08
CA SER A 103 -6.05 -4.34 10.00
C SER A 103 -4.83 -4.33 9.08
N MET A 104 -3.84 -5.17 9.43
CA MET A 104 -2.64 -5.41 8.63
C MET A 104 -2.60 -6.88 8.24
N LEU A 105 -2.67 -7.16 6.94
CA LEU A 105 -2.47 -8.51 6.43
C LEU A 105 -0.97 -8.82 6.40
N THR A 106 -0.61 -10.02 6.86
CA THR A 106 0.79 -10.47 6.94
C THR A 106 1.26 -11.22 5.70
N ASP A 107 0.31 -11.71 4.90
CA ASP A 107 0.65 -12.38 3.64
C ASP A 107 1.14 -11.36 2.61
N ASN A 108 1.78 -11.85 1.55
CA ASN A 108 2.21 -11.00 0.44
C ASN A 108 1.20 -11.08 -0.71
N ALA A 109 1.04 -10.02 -1.49
CA ALA A 109 0.31 -10.08 -2.74
C ALA A 109 1.14 -10.77 -3.84
N GLU A 110 0.51 -11.10 -4.96
CA GLU A 110 1.16 -11.54 -6.18
C GLU A 110 0.85 -10.59 -7.33
N VAL A 111 1.85 -10.35 -8.19
CA VAL A 111 1.71 -9.47 -9.36
C VAL A 111 0.52 -9.88 -10.23
N GLY A 112 0.36 -11.18 -10.49
CA GLY A 112 -0.76 -11.73 -11.25
C GLY A 112 -2.12 -11.48 -10.60
N GLY A 113 -2.19 -11.46 -9.27
CA GLY A 113 -3.41 -11.14 -8.53
C GLY A 113 -3.92 -9.72 -8.80
N TYR A 114 -3.02 -8.72 -8.82
CA TYR A 114 -3.41 -7.36 -9.22
C TYR A 114 -3.82 -7.28 -10.68
N ALA A 115 -3.07 -7.92 -11.57
CA ALA A 115 -3.38 -7.92 -12.99
C ALA A 115 -4.77 -8.50 -13.29
N ILE A 116 -5.14 -9.60 -12.64
CA ILE A 116 -6.47 -10.21 -12.73
C ILE A 116 -7.56 -9.22 -12.28
N ILE A 117 -7.39 -8.54 -11.15
CA ILE A 117 -8.37 -7.55 -10.65
C ILE A 117 -8.52 -6.41 -11.67
N PHE A 118 -7.41 -5.89 -12.18
CA PHE A 118 -7.42 -4.78 -13.13
C PHE A 118 -8.09 -5.18 -14.45
N LEU A 119 -7.76 -6.36 -15.00
CA LEU A 119 -8.41 -6.89 -16.20
C LEU A 119 -9.91 -7.11 -15.98
N ASN A 120 -10.32 -7.71 -14.86
CA ASN A 120 -11.74 -7.88 -14.55
C ASN A 120 -12.49 -6.55 -14.46
N SER A 121 -11.87 -5.51 -13.89
CA SER A 121 -12.47 -4.17 -13.84
C SER A 121 -12.67 -3.58 -15.25
N TYR A 122 -11.71 -3.80 -16.16
CA TYR A 122 -11.80 -3.37 -17.55
C TYR A 122 -12.91 -4.11 -18.31
N ILE A 123 -12.95 -5.45 -18.19
CA ILE A 123 -13.93 -6.32 -18.86
C ILE A 123 -15.35 -6.00 -18.41
N SER A 124 -15.54 -5.84 -17.10
CA SER A 124 -16.86 -5.58 -16.50
C SER A 124 -17.27 -4.11 -16.51
N LYS A 125 -16.37 -3.19 -16.90
CA LYS A 125 -16.56 -1.73 -16.84
C LYS A 125 -16.92 -1.26 -15.43
N THR A 126 -16.24 -1.81 -14.42
CA THR A 126 -16.45 -1.47 -13.01
C THR A 126 -15.25 -0.72 -12.42
N GLN A 127 -15.51 0.09 -11.40
CA GLN A 127 -14.46 0.73 -10.61
C GLN A 127 -13.69 -0.34 -9.81
N ILE A 128 -12.36 -0.22 -9.75
CA ILE A 128 -11.53 -1.14 -8.95
C ILE A 128 -11.83 -0.92 -7.46
N ASN A 129 -12.10 -2.01 -6.77
CA ASN A 129 -12.28 -2.02 -5.32
C ASN A 129 -11.33 -3.03 -4.66
N LEU A 130 -10.35 -2.53 -3.91
CA LEU A 130 -9.42 -3.32 -3.11
C LEU A 130 -9.78 -3.32 -1.61
N GLY A 131 -10.94 -2.78 -1.25
CA GLY A 131 -11.37 -2.64 0.14
C GLY A 131 -10.45 -1.73 0.96
N LEU A 132 -10.35 -2.01 2.26
CA LEU A 132 -9.42 -1.33 3.16
C LEU A 132 -8.02 -1.97 3.17
N ASN A 133 -7.92 -3.28 2.92
CA ASN A 133 -6.67 -4.02 2.87
C ASN A 133 -6.82 -5.21 1.92
N SER A 134 -5.85 -5.43 1.03
CA SER A 134 -5.91 -6.50 0.03
C SER A 134 -4.55 -7.02 -0.40
N ASN A 135 -4.41 -8.35 -0.37
CA ASN A 135 -3.26 -9.12 -0.85
C ASN A 135 -3.69 -10.10 -1.94
N PRO A 136 -3.99 -9.62 -3.16
CA PRO A 136 -4.55 -10.48 -4.20
C PRO A 136 -3.56 -11.55 -4.63
N LYS A 137 -4.10 -12.72 -4.96
CA LYS A 137 -3.36 -13.90 -5.39
C LYS A 137 -3.70 -14.25 -6.83
N THR A 138 -2.76 -14.90 -7.50
CA THR A 138 -3.00 -15.45 -8.83
C THR A 138 -4.07 -16.53 -8.76
N ASP A 139 -5.12 -16.42 -9.57
CA ASP A 139 -6.22 -17.38 -9.64
C ASP A 139 -6.37 -17.94 -11.06
N ILE A 140 -6.13 -19.25 -11.20
CA ILE A 140 -6.11 -19.93 -12.50
C ILE A 140 -7.49 -19.90 -13.17
N GLU A 141 -8.57 -19.99 -12.40
CA GLU A 141 -9.93 -19.98 -12.94
C GLU A 141 -10.32 -18.60 -13.48
N SER A 142 -9.91 -17.52 -12.80
CA SER A 142 -10.04 -16.16 -13.32
C SER A 142 -9.21 -15.93 -14.57
N ILE A 143 -7.97 -16.44 -14.62
CA ILE A 143 -7.12 -16.31 -15.80
C ILE A 143 -7.78 -16.96 -17.03
N LYS A 144 -8.26 -18.20 -16.92
CA LYS A 144 -8.95 -18.89 -18.04
C LYS A 144 -10.14 -18.09 -18.58
N LYS A 145 -10.89 -17.42 -17.70
CA LYS A 145 -12.02 -16.56 -18.10
C LYS A 145 -11.54 -15.34 -18.87
N ILE A 146 -10.45 -14.71 -18.41
CA ILE A 146 -9.86 -13.54 -19.06
C ILE A 146 -9.26 -13.92 -20.42
N GLU A 147 -8.56 -15.05 -20.53
CA GLU A 147 -8.02 -15.55 -21.81
C GLU A 147 -9.13 -15.81 -22.83
N LYS A 148 -10.21 -16.47 -22.40
CA LYS A 148 -11.36 -16.72 -23.28
C LYS A 148 -11.98 -15.41 -23.78
N TRP A 149 -12.05 -14.38 -22.94
CA TRP A 149 -12.50 -13.05 -23.34
C TRP A 149 -11.53 -12.38 -24.32
N HIS A 150 -10.22 -12.47 -24.07
CA HIS A 150 -9.19 -11.86 -24.92
C HIS A 150 -9.12 -12.49 -26.32
N GLN A 151 -9.43 -13.78 -26.44
CA GLN A 151 -9.52 -14.46 -27.75
C GLN A 151 -10.74 -14.05 -28.60
N GLN A 152 -11.69 -13.29 -28.04
CA GLN A 152 -12.92 -12.87 -28.72
C GLN A 152 -12.86 -11.43 -29.26
N ILE A 153 -11.78 -10.70 -28.99
CA ILE A 153 -11.55 -9.31 -29.42
C ILE A 153 -10.48 -9.24 -30.50
#